data_AF-A0ABD6EP80-F1
#
_entry.id   AF-A0ABD6EP80-F1
#
_cell.length_a   1.000
_cell.length_b   1.000
_cell.length_c   1.000
_cell.angle_alpha   90.00
_cell.angle_beta   90.00
_cell.angle_gamma   90.00
#
_symmetry.space_group_name_H-M   'P 1'
#
loop_
_entity.id
_entity.type
_entity.pdbx_description
1 polymer ?
#
loop_
_entity_poly.entity_id
_entity_poly.type
_entity_poly.pdbx_seq_one_letter_code
_entity_poly.pdbx_strand_id
1 'polypeptide(L)'
;MPGRVSRITHCLRCSCYRKPTRSKSMSTNNCSKCGEEITNARPGCAALDQIFHISCFQCEKCGKQLAGSSFYNVDGKPLCEADYKETLEKCSKCGKPISDKLLRASGSAFHPACFTCSVCNKCLDGVPFTVDSNNQIHCVPCFHERFAPRCAVCNKPIVPEEGEKESVRVVAMDKSFHVNCYRCEDCHVQLSSKIDGQGCYPLDSHLYCKNCNGKRLIALSSAG
;
A
#
# COMPACT_ATOMS: atom_id res chain seq x y z
N MET A 1 1.59 16.48 -4.59
CA MET A 1 1.28 16.77 -3.17
C MET A 1 0.01 17.57 -3.17
N PRO A 2 -1.08 17.16 -2.49
CA PRO A 2 -2.23 18.04 -2.38
C PRO A 2 -1.80 19.29 -1.62
N GLY A 3 -2.34 20.46 -2.01
CA GLY A 3 -1.97 21.78 -1.50
C GLY A 3 -1.96 21.85 0.03
N ARG A 4 -1.26 22.83 0.59
CA ARG A 4 -1.15 23.01 2.05
C ARG A 4 -2.54 23.07 2.69
N VAL A 5 -2.97 21.96 3.29
CA VAL A 5 -4.15 21.93 4.13
C VAL A 5 -3.71 22.17 5.58
N SER A 6 -4.06 23.33 6.11
CA SER A 6 -3.84 23.65 7.52
C SER A 6 -5.14 23.45 8.28
N ARG A 7 -5.11 22.62 9.34
CA ARG A 7 -6.19 22.56 10.33
C ARG A 7 -6.16 23.84 11.14
N ILE A 8 -7.21 24.67 11.04
CA ILE A 8 -7.30 25.94 11.78
C ILE A 8 -8.27 25.72 12.93
N THR A 9 -7.72 25.68 14.15
CA THR A 9 -8.48 25.34 15.37
C THR A 9 -9.15 26.53 16.03
N HIS A 10 -8.80 27.75 15.64
CA HIS A 10 -9.42 28.96 16.18
C HIS A 10 -9.62 29.98 15.07
N CYS A 11 -10.88 30.27 14.75
CA CYS A 11 -11.22 31.60 14.28
C CYS A 11 -10.86 32.51 15.46
N LEU A 12 -9.83 33.36 15.34
CA LEU A 12 -9.48 34.31 16.39
C LEU A 12 -10.76 35.09 16.68
N ARG A 13 -11.41 34.74 17.79
CA ARG A 13 -12.51 35.52 18.33
C ARG A 13 -11.82 36.80 18.73
N CYS A 14 -11.85 37.77 17.84
CA CYS A 14 -11.18 39.03 18.06
C CYS A 14 -11.90 39.65 19.24
N SER A 15 -11.35 39.50 20.45
CA SER A 15 -11.78 40.20 21.66
C SER A 15 -11.46 41.69 21.58
N CYS A 16 -11.44 42.27 20.39
CA CYS A 16 -11.04 43.65 20.15
C CYS A 16 -12.27 44.52 19.89
N TYR A 17 -13.17 44.58 20.87
CA TYR A 17 -13.84 45.84 21.16
C TYR A 17 -12.84 46.75 21.89
N ARG A 18 -11.81 47.24 21.18
CA ARG A 18 -11.07 48.43 21.61
C ARG A 18 -11.50 49.57 20.71
N LYS A 19 -12.18 50.54 21.33
CA LYS A 19 -12.57 51.82 20.73
C LYS A 19 -11.40 52.38 19.91
N PRO A 20 -11.58 52.75 18.62
CA PRO A 20 -10.56 53.51 17.91
C PRO A 20 -10.72 54.99 18.27
N THR A 21 -9.87 55.48 19.18
CA THR A 21 -9.56 56.91 19.25
C THR A 21 -8.73 57.26 18.03
N ARG A 22 -9.36 57.96 17.08
CA ARG A 22 -8.82 58.92 16.11
C ARG A 22 -7.59 58.51 15.24
N SER A 23 -7.85 58.53 13.93
CA SER A 23 -6.93 58.75 12.80
C SER A 23 -5.81 57.74 12.51
N LYS A 24 -6.00 56.91 11.47
CA LYS A 24 -5.08 56.68 10.32
C LYS A 24 -5.62 55.57 9.38
N SER A 25 -5.64 55.88 8.08
CA SER A 25 -5.60 55.00 6.89
C SER A 25 -6.53 53.77 6.78
N MET A 26 -7.39 53.83 5.76
CA MET A 26 -8.21 52.77 5.15
C MET A 26 -7.56 51.38 5.14
N SER A 27 -8.07 50.49 5.99
CA SER A 27 -8.03 49.04 5.78
C SER A 27 -9.48 48.57 5.83
N THR A 28 -9.95 47.98 4.74
CA THR A 28 -11.37 47.73 4.46
C THR A 28 -11.99 46.82 5.51
N ASN A 29 -12.89 47.37 6.32
CA ASN A 29 -13.65 46.67 7.35
C ASN A 29 -14.86 45.94 6.75
N ASN A 30 -14.73 45.44 5.53
CA ASN A 30 -15.80 44.87 4.73
C ASN A 30 -15.68 43.34 4.73
N CYS A 31 -16.82 42.66 4.82
CA CYS A 31 -16.90 41.22 4.72
C CYS A 31 -16.44 40.75 3.33
N SER A 32 -15.43 39.90 3.27
CA SER A 32 -14.87 39.40 2.01
C SER A 32 -15.83 38.49 1.22
N LYS A 33 -16.94 38.05 1.83
CA LYS A 33 -17.99 37.26 1.15
C LYS A 33 -19.13 38.10 0.57
N CYS A 34 -19.66 39.06 1.33
CA CYS A 34 -20.82 39.86 0.89
C CYS A 34 -20.49 41.31 0.53
N GLY A 35 -19.28 41.78 0.79
CA GLY A 35 -18.83 43.15 0.51
C GLY A 35 -19.34 44.21 1.50
N GLU A 36 -20.29 43.87 2.37
CA GLU A 36 -20.87 44.81 3.35
C GLU A 36 -19.93 45.07 4.54
N GLU A 37 -20.10 46.23 5.19
CA GLU A 37 -19.33 46.62 6.36
C GLU A 37 -19.59 45.70 7.57
N ILE A 38 -18.52 45.39 8.32
CA ILE A 38 -18.60 44.73 9.62
C ILE A 38 -19.00 45.78 10.66
N THR A 39 -20.14 45.56 11.32
CA THR A 39 -20.68 46.48 12.33
C THR A 39 -20.85 45.78 13.68
N ASN A 40 -21.14 46.54 14.74
CA ASN A 40 -21.44 45.96 16.05
C ASN A 40 -22.71 45.09 16.05
N ALA A 41 -23.68 45.39 15.17
CA ALA A 41 -24.91 44.61 15.03
C ALA A 41 -24.68 43.30 14.26
N ARG A 42 -23.71 43.28 13.34
CA ARG A 42 -23.30 42.09 12.57
C ARG A 42 -21.80 41.86 12.76
N PRO A 43 -21.41 41.19 13.85
CA PRO A 43 -19.99 41.02 14.18
C PRO A 43 -19.27 40.17 13.14
N GLY A 44 -17.99 40.49 12.96
CA GLY A 44 -17.07 39.79 12.07
C GLY A 44 -16.11 38.87 12.80
N CYS A 45 -15.51 37.96 12.06
CA CYS A 45 -14.41 37.12 12.48
C CYS A 45 -13.30 37.14 11.42
N ALA A 46 -12.05 37.08 11.87
CA ALA A 46 -10.90 36.99 10.98
C ALA A 46 -10.53 35.52 10.73
N ALA A 47 -10.49 35.12 9.46
CA ALA A 47 -10.11 33.79 9.01
C ALA A 47 -9.49 33.87 7.60
N LEU A 48 -8.56 32.97 7.26
CA LEU A 48 -7.95 32.92 5.92
C LEU A 48 -7.33 34.27 5.47
N ASP A 49 -6.74 35.02 6.41
CA ASP A 49 -6.20 36.37 6.18
C ASP A 49 -7.23 37.40 5.66
N GLN A 50 -8.52 37.13 5.89
CA GLN A 50 -9.66 37.93 5.48
C GLN A 50 -10.63 38.15 6.64
N ILE A 51 -11.56 39.10 6.49
CA ILE A 51 -12.61 39.38 7.48
C ILE A 51 -13.95 38.97 6.90
N PHE A 52 -14.70 38.17 7.65
CA PHE A 52 -16.03 37.72 7.28
C PHE A 52 -17.03 38.04 8.39
N HIS A 53 -18.31 38.25 8.08
CA HIS A 53 -19.34 38.14 9.13
C HIS A 53 -19.31 36.72 9.71
N ILE A 54 -19.63 36.59 11.00
CA ILE A 54 -19.75 35.28 11.65
C ILE A 54 -20.69 34.34 10.87
N SER A 55 -21.81 34.87 10.36
CA SER A 55 -22.77 34.13 9.53
C SER A 55 -22.29 33.88 8.10
N CYS A 56 -21.41 34.73 7.57
CA CYS A 56 -20.87 34.57 6.22
C CYS A 56 -19.74 33.54 6.18
N PHE A 57 -19.04 33.32 7.29
CA PHE A 57 -17.98 32.31 7.42
C PHE A 57 -18.58 30.91 7.60
N GLN A 58 -18.91 30.30 6.47
CA GLN A 58 -19.58 29.00 6.38
C GLN A 58 -18.81 28.05 5.47
N CYS A 59 -19.07 26.76 5.61
CA CYS A 59 -18.48 25.74 4.75
C CYS A 59 -18.94 25.93 3.30
N GLU A 60 -17.99 25.87 2.37
CA GLU A 60 -18.26 25.99 0.93
C GLU A 60 -19.19 24.90 0.40
N LYS A 61 -19.12 23.67 0.95
CA LYS A 61 -19.94 22.53 0.47
C LYS A 61 -21.33 22.48 1.12
N CYS A 62 -21.41 22.44 2.44
CA CYS A 62 -22.68 22.24 3.14
C CYS A 62 -23.33 23.52 3.68
N GLY A 63 -22.67 24.68 3.61
CA GLY A 63 -23.20 25.93 4.14
C GLY A 63 -23.20 26.04 5.67
N LYS A 64 -22.65 25.06 6.40
CA LYS A 64 -22.58 25.09 7.87
C LYS A 64 -21.70 26.23 8.36
N GLN A 65 -22.17 27.02 9.33
CA GLN A 65 -21.36 28.07 9.96
C GLN A 65 -20.13 27.48 10.65
N LEU A 66 -18.95 28.02 10.34
CA LEU A 66 -17.65 27.54 10.83
C LEU A 66 -17.07 28.42 11.95
N ALA A 67 -17.63 29.61 12.16
CA ALA A 67 -17.21 30.51 13.22
C ALA A 67 -17.36 29.85 14.60
N GLY A 68 -16.25 29.77 15.35
CA GLY A 68 -16.19 29.11 16.66
C GLY A 68 -15.99 27.58 16.61
N SER A 69 -15.90 26.98 15.42
CA SER A 69 -15.59 25.55 15.22
C SER A 69 -14.22 25.37 14.56
N SER A 70 -13.68 24.15 14.63
CA SER A 70 -12.51 23.77 13.81
C SER A 70 -12.91 23.67 12.33
N PHE A 71 -12.03 24.14 11.45
CA PHE A 71 -12.23 24.07 10.00
C PHE A 71 -10.91 23.80 9.27
N TYR A 72 -11.01 23.51 7.96
CA TYR A 72 -9.89 23.22 7.08
C TYR A 72 -9.87 24.19 5.91
N ASN A 73 -8.69 24.69 5.56
CA ASN A 73 -8.49 25.50 4.36
C ASN A 73 -8.01 24.63 3.20
N VAL A 74 -8.78 24.53 2.13
CA VAL A 74 -8.38 23.85 0.89
C VAL A 74 -8.43 24.88 -0.24
N ASP A 75 -7.26 25.31 -0.72
CA ASP A 75 -7.11 26.30 -1.80
C ASP A 75 -7.89 27.61 -1.56
N GLY A 76 -7.87 28.11 -0.33
CA GLY A 76 -8.56 29.35 0.07
C GLY A 76 -10.04 29.15 0.39
N LYS A 77 -10.56 27.91 0.33
CA LYS A 77 -11.97 27.60 0.60
C LYS A 77 -12.13 26.95 1.98
N PRO A 78 -13.00 27.47 2.85
CA PRO A 78 -13.21 26.90 4.17
C PRO A 78 -14.15 25.68 4.09
N LEU A 79 -13.68 24.54 4.60
CA LEU A 79 -14.45 23.30 4.71
C LEU A 79 -14.67 22.89 6.16
N CYS A 80 -15.86 22.34 6.46
CA CYS A 80 -16.10 21.71 7.75
C CYS A 80 -15.36 20.36 7.83
N GLU A 81 -15.16 19.84 9.04
CA GLU A 81 -14.45 18.57 9.25
C GLU A 81 -15.08 17.39 8.49
N ALA A 82 -16.41 17.32 8.39
CA ALA A 82 -17.11 16.26 7.68
C ALA A 82 -16.82 16.33 6.17
N ASP A 83 -17.06 17.49 5.56
CA ASP A 83 -16.83 17.74 4.14
C ASP A 83 -15.35 17.59 3.75
N TYR A 84 -14.43 18.01 4.63
CA TYR A 84 -13.01 17.81 4.44
C TYR A 84 -12.65 16.32 4.41
N LYS A 85 -13.15 15.53 5.37
CA LYS A 85 -12.89 14.08 5.42
C LYS A 85 -13.38 13.33 4.19
N GLU A 86 -14.45 13.80 3.55
CA GLU A 86 -14.94 13.23 2.29
C GLU A 86 -14.02 13.49 1.09
N THR A 87 -13.24 14.57 1.13
CA THR A 87 -12.24 14.86 0.09
C THR A 87 -10.95 14.06 0.23
N LEU A 88 -10.75 13.39 1.37
CA LEU A 88 -9.55 12.61 1.63
C LEU A 88 -9.56 11.27 0.87
N GLU A 89 -8.37 10.86 0.43
CA GLU A 89 -8.16 9.54 -0.15
C GLU A 89 -8.46 8.46 0.90
N LYS A 90 -9.20 7.42 0.49
CA LYS A 90 -9.62 6.34 1.38
C LYS A 90 -8.60 5.20 1.34
N CYS A 91 -8.29 4.65 2.51
CA CYS A 91 -7.41 3.49 2.59
C CYS A 91 -8.07 2.28 1.92
N SER A 92 -7.35 1.65 0.98
CA SER A 92 -7.87 0.50 0.24
C SER A 92 -8.07 -0.76 1.09
N LYS A 93 -7.49 -0.82 2.30
CA LYS A 93 -7.69 -1.94 3.23
C LYS A 93 -8.88 -1.74 4.17
N CYS A 94 -9.01 -0.58 4.81
CA CYS A 94 -10.05 -0.36 5.84
C CYS A 94 -11.20 0.54 5.37
N GLY A 95 -11.12 1.13 4.18
CA GLY A 95 -12.13 2.03 3.61
C GLY A 95 -12.23 3.41 4.28
N LYS A 96 -11.48 3.66 5.36
CA LYS A 96 -11.50 4.92 6.10
C LYS A 96 -10.62 5.98 5.42
N PRO A 97 -10.99 7.27 5.47
CA PRO A 97 -10.15 8.35 4.97
C PRO A 97 -8.79 8.41 5.67
N ILE A 98 -7.75 8.79 4.94
CA ILE A 98 -6.38 8.94 5.45
C ILE A 98 -6.16 10.42 5.78
N SER A 99 -6.21 10.78 7.07
CA SER A 99 -6.02 12.16 7.56
C SER A 99 -4.56 12.53 7.87
N ASP A 100 -3.71 11.52 8.06
CA ASP A 100 -2.36 11.68 8.59
C ASP A 100 -1.32 11.32 7.51
N LYS A 101 -0.45 10.34 7.81
CA LYS A 101 0.54 9.83 6.86
C LYS A 101 -0.14 8.90 5.85
N LEU A 102 0.06 9.18 4.57
CA LEU A 102 -0.39 8.37 3.45
C LEU A 102 0.78 7.57 2.89
N LEU A 103 0.59 6.26 2.73
CA LEU A 103 1.52 5.38 2.02
C LEU A 103 0.88 5.02 0.67
N ARG A 104 1.62 5.22 -0.42
CA ARG A 104 1.17 4.84 -1.76
C ARG A 104 1.93 3.58 -2.21
N ALA A 105 1.20 2.53 -2.53
CA ALA A 105 1.75 1.24 -2.95
C ALA A 105 0.87 0.64 -4.05
N SER A 106 1.50 0.18 -5.15
CA SER A 106 0.80 -0.42 -6.30
C SER A 106 -0.36 0.43 -6.85
N GLY A 107 -0.24 1.77 -6.81
CA GLY A 107 -1.29 2.71 -7.23
C GLY A 107 -2.36 3.01 -6.18
N SER A 108 -2.44 2.23 -5.10
CA SER A 108 -3.42 2.37 -4.03
C SER A 108 -2.86 3.11 -2.80
N ALA A 109 -3.75 3.70 -2.00
CA ALA A 109 -3.40 4.42 -0.79
C ALA A 109 -3.75 3.62 0.47
N PHE A 110 -2.86 3.66 1.45
CA PHE A 110 -3.01 2.92 2.71
C PHE A 110 -2.57 3.78 3.90
N HIS A 111 -3.18 3.51 5.07
CA HIS A 111 -2.54 3.88 6.32
C HIS A 111 -1.28 3.04 6.52
N PRO A 112 -0.19 3.58 7.09
CA PRO A 112 1.02 2.81 7.40
C PRO A 112 0.73 1.55 8.23
N ALA A 113 -0.16 1.66 9.22
CA ALA A 113 -0.60 0.52 10.04
C ALA A 113 -1.49 -0.49 9.28
N CYS A 114 -2.15 -0.07 8.21
CA CYS A 114 -2.95 -0.95 7.36
C CYS A 114 -2.09 -1.65 6.30
N PHE A 115 -0.92 -1.13 5.96
CA PHE A 115 -0.03 -1.71 4.96
C PHE A 115 0.76 -2.89 5.55
N THR A 116 0.03 -3.97 5.81
CA THR A 116 0.53 -5.19 6.45
C THR A 116 0.20 -6.44 5.65
N CYS A 117 1.07 -7.45 5.73
CA CYS A 117 0.86 -8.74 5.07
C CYS A 117 -0.42 -9.42 5.56
N SER A 118 -1.23 -9.93 4.64
CA SER A 118 -2.51 -10.58 4.95
C SER A 118 -2.38 -11.93 5.68
N VAL A 119 -1.17 -12.50 5.72
CA VAL A 119 -0.88 -13.78 6.39
C VAL A 119 -0.24 -13.57 7.76
N CYS A 120 0.86 -12.83 7.83
CA CYS A 120 1.64 -12.66 9.07
C CYS A 120 1.40 -11.32 9.78
N ASN A 121 0.59 -10.43 9.21
CA ASN A 121 0.30 -9.08 9.74
C ASN A 121 1.54 -8.16 9.94
N LYS A 122 2.71 -8.55 9.42
CA LYS A 122 3.92 -7.71 9.45
C LYS A 122 3.72 -6.44 8.63
N CYS A 123 4.16 -5.30 9.15
CA CYS A 123 4.23 -4.02 8.42
C CYS A 123 5.18 -4.15 7.22
N LEU A 124 4.74 -3.66 6.07
CA LEU A 124 5.48 -3.75 4.81
C LEU A 124 6.08 -2.40 4.37
N ASP A 125 6.05 -1.39 5.24
CA ASP A 125 6.73 -0.11 4.99
C ASP A 125 8.24 -0.35 4.82
N GLY A 126 8.77 -0.06 3.63
CA GLY A 126 10.16 -0.33 3.25
C GLY A 126 10.52 -1.81 3.04
N VAL A 127 9.55 -2.73 3.06
CA VAL A 127 9.78 -4.17 2.88
C VAL A 127 9.26 -4.61 1.51
N PRO A 128 9.98 -5.46 0.76
CA PRO A 128 9.47 -6.05 -0.48
C PRO A 128 8.14 -6.79 -0.25
N PHE A 129 7.18 -6.51 -1.13
CA PHE A 129 5.84 -7.08 -1.07
C PHE A 129 5.34 -7.43 -2.47
N THR A 130 4.28 -8.22 -2.51
CA THR A 130 3.56 -8.55 -3.74
C THR A 130 2.05 -8.60 -3.47
N VAL A 131 1.26 -8.65 -4.53
CA VAL A 131 -0.19 -8.78 -4.47
C VAL A 131 -0.62 -10.06 -5.19
N ASP A 132 -1.63 -10.75 -4.65
CA ASP A 132 -2.22 -11.91 -5.32
C ASP A 132 -3.35 -11.51 -6.29
N SER A 133 -3.95 -12.49 -6.94
CA SER A 133 -5.08 -12.30 -7.87
C SER A 133 -6.33 -11.71 -7.25
N ASN A 134 -6.45 -11.71 -5.92
CA ASN A 134 -7.55 -11.12 -5.16
C ASN A 134 -7.18 -9.74 -4.58
N ASN A 135 -6.10 -9.12 -5.05
CA ASN A 135 -5.53 -7.87 -4.55
C ASN A 135 -5.16 -7.89 -3.06
N GLN A 136 -4.90 -9.06 -2.48
CA GLN A 136 -4.39 -9.15 -1.11
C GLN A 136 -2.89 -8.93 -1.10
N ILE A 137 -2.42 -8.09 -0.18
CA ILE A 137 -1.01 -7.75 -0.05
C ILE A 137 -0.32 -8.81 0.82
N HIS A 138 0.80 -9.33 0.34
CA HIS A 138 1.61 -10.34 1.01
C HIS A 138 3.07 -9.89 1.07
N CYS A 139 3.77 -10.25 2.16
CA CYS A 139 5.23 -10.20 2.11
C CYS A 139 5.74 -11.30 1.17
N VAL A 140 6.89 -11.06 0.52
CA VAL A 140 7.48 -12.02 -0.42
C VAL A 140 7.63 -13.43 0.20
N PRO A 141 8.12 -13.61 1.45
CA PRO A 141 8.21 -14.94 2.06
C PRO A 141 6.86 -15.66 2.21
N CYS A 142 5.82 -14.98 2.72
CA CYS A 142 4.50 -15.59 2.89
C CYS A 142 3.84 -15.92 1.55
N PHE A 143 4.06 -15.08 0.53
CA PHE A 143 3.58 -15.35 -0.81
C PHE A 143 4.24 -16.60 -1.39
N HIS A 144 5.57 -16.67 -1.33
CA HIS A 144 6.31 -17.82 -1.81
C HIS A 144 5.94 -19.12 -1.10
N GLU A 145 5.78 -19.09 0.23
CA GLU A 145 5.41 -20.29 0.99
C GLU A 145 4.04 -20.88 0.56
N ARG A 146 3.12 -20.02 0.14
CA ARG A 146 1.77 -20.43 -0.28
C ARG A 146 1.67 -20.78 -1.76
N PHE A 147 2.35 -20.04 -2.62
CA PHE A 147 2.07 -20.06 -4.06
C PHE A 147 3.23 -20.55 -4.92
N ALA A 148 4.46 -20.62 -4.39
CA ALA A 148 5.58 -21.11 -5.19
C ALA A 148 5.48 -22.64 -5.37
N PRO A 149 5.88 -23.16 -6.55
CA PRO A 149 5.90 -24.60 -6.80
C PRO A 149 6.84 -25.28 -5.81
N ARG A 150 6.45 -26.47 -5.34
CA ARG A 150 7.25 -27.25 -4.40
C ARG A 150 8.14 -28.24 -5.13
N CYS A 151 9.36 -28.39 -4.64
CA CYS A 151 10.26 -29.42 -5.12
C CYS A 151 9.76 -30.81 -4.68
N ALA A 152 9.61 -31.74 -5.63
CA ALA A 152 9.13 -33.08 -5.35
C ALA A 152 10.10 -33.94 -4.50
N VAL A 153 11.35 -33.50 -4.31
CA VAL A 153 12.36 -34.21 -3.50
C VAL A 153 12.41 -33.67 -2.07
N CYS A 154 12.54 -32.35 -1.90
CA CYS A 154 12.72 -31.75 -0.57
C CYS A 154 11.45 -31.11 0.01
N ASN A 155 10.36 -31.05 -0.76
CA ASN A 155 9.09 -30.39 -0.42
C ASN A 155 9.17 -28.88 -0.10
N LYS A 156 10.34 -28.26 -0.27
CA LYS A 156 10.52 -26.83 -0.08
C LYS A 156 10.04 -26.04 -1.31
N PRO A 157 9.54 -24.81 -1.12
CA PRO A 157 9.24 -23.89 -2.22
C PRO A 157 10.45 -23.65 -3.12
N ILE A 158 10.23 -23.57 -4.43
CA ILE A 158 11.24 -23.18 -5.42
C ILE A 158 11.07 -21.68 -5.67
N VAL A 159 11.96 -20.88 -5.09
CA VAL A 159 11.91 -19.42 -5.09
C VAL A 159 13.16 -18.84 -5.77
N PRO A 160 13.10 -17.60 -6.29
CA PRO A 160 14.29 -16.92 -6.81
C PRO A 160 15.36 -16.73 -5.73
N GLU A 161 16.62 -16.70 -6.14
CA GLU A 161 17.73 -16.30 -5.27
C GLU A 161 17.71 -14.78 -5.03
N GLU A 162 18.43 -14.31 -4.00
CA GLU A 162 18.45 -12.88 -3.65
C GLU A 162 18.96 -12.02 -4.81
N GLY A 163 18.10 -11.13 -5.31
CA GLY A 163 18.41 -10.23 -6.45
C GLY A 163 17.87 -10.72 -7.79
N GLU A 164 17.42 -11.96 -7.90
CA GLU A 164 16.82 -12.52 -9.11
C GLU A 164 15.30 -12.30 -9.14
N LYS A 165 14.76 -12.04 -10.34
CA LYS A 165 13.31 -11.85 -10.53
C LYS A 165 12.56 -13.16 -10.73
N GLU A 166 13.24 -14.19 -11.22
CA GLU A 166 12.62 -15.46 -11.60
C GLU A 166 13.35 -16.64 -10.95
N SER A 167 12.59 -17.67 -10.60
CA SER A 167 13.14 -18.91 -10.05
C SER A 167 13.49 -19.88 -11.17
N VAL A 168 14.72 -20.40 -11.18
CA VAL A 168 15.09 -21.51 -12.07
C VAL A 168 14.62 -22.84 -11.46
N ARG A 169 13.88 -23.62 -12.23
CA ARG A 169 13.43 -24.96 -11.84
C ARG A 169 13.58 -25.96 -12.97
N VAL A 170 13.77 -27.23 -12.63
CA VAL A 170 13.64 -28.33 -13.58
C VAL A 170 12.21 -28.87 -13.52
N VAL A 171 11.59 -29.08 -14.68
CA VAL A 171 10.29 -29.73 -14.79
C VAL A 171 10.49 -31.08 -15.47
N ALA A 172 10.07 -32.15 -14.81
CA ALA A 172 10.13 -33.51 -15.34
C ALA A 172 8.97 -34.32 -14.75
N MET A 173 8.33 -35.17 -15.55
CA MET A 173 7.23 -36.05 -15.09
C MET A 173 6.11 -35.27 -14.38
N ASP A 174 5.74 -34.09 -14.91
CA ASP A 174 4.78 -33.14 -14.32
C ASP A 174 5.11 -32.66 -12.89
N LYS A 175 6.35 -32.92 -12.43
CA LYS A 175 6.88 -32.49 -11.14
C LYS A 175 7.90 -31.38 -11.34
N SER A 176 8.03 -30.53 -10.31
CA SER A 176 9.04 -29.48 -10.25
C SER A 176 10.16 -29.85 -9.29
N PHE A 177 11.39 -29.44 -9.63
CA PHE A 177 12.58 -29.73 -8.84
C PHE A 177 13.47 -28.50 -8.75
N HIS A 178 14.13 -28.30 -7.60
CA HIS A 178 15.34 -27.47 -7.57
C HIS A 178 16.40 -28.10 -8.48
N VAL A 179 17.22 -27.26 -9.11
CA VAL A 179 18.33 -27.70 -9.97
C VAL A 179 19.25 -28.68 -9.24
N ASN A 180 19.50 -28.45 -7.95
CA ASN A 180 20.36 -29.30 -7.10
C ASN A 180 19.65 -30.57 -6.59
N CYS A 181 18.31 -30.59 -6.61
CA CYS A 181 17.53 -31.77 -6.22
C CYS A 181 17.25 -32.71 -7.38
N TYR A 182 17.45 -32.25 -8.63
CA TYR A 182 17.29 -33.06 -9.83
C TYR A 182 18.54 -33.91 -10.07
N ARG A 183 18.63 -35.03 -9.34
CA ARG A 183 19.79 -35.93 -9.31
C ARG A 183 19.35 -37.39 -9.30
N CYS A 184 20.22 -38.28 -9.74
CA CYS A 184 20.00 -39.72 -9.67
C CYS A 184 19.81 -40.14 -8.20
N GLU A 185 18.79 -40.96 -7.92
CA GLU A 185 18.50 -41.39 -6.56
C GLU A 185 19.56 -42.35 -6.00
N ASP A 186 20.25 -43.11 -6.85
CA ASP A 186 21.29 -44.06 -6.41
C ASP A 186 22.66 -43.43 -6.23
N CYS A 187 23.14 -42.71 -7.25
CA CYS A 187 24.52 -42.23 -7.31
C CYS A 187 24.63 -40.72 -7.12
N HIS A 188 23.49 -40.03 -6.98
CA HIS A 188 23.40 -38.58 -6.74
C HIS A 188 24.04 -37.69 -7.80
N VAL A 189 24.42 -38.25 -8.96
CA VAL A 189 24.86 -37.44 -10.10
C VAL A 189 23.74 -36.48 -10.51
N GLN A 190 24.10 -35.23 -10.74
CA GLN A 190 23.17 -34.24 -11.25
C GLN A 190 22.68 -34.68 -12.62
N LEU A 191 21.37 -34.62 -12.82
CA LEU A 191 20.74 -34.97 -14.09
C LEU A 191 20.53 -33.69 -14.89
N SER A 192 20.74 -33.77 -16.20
CA SER A 192 20.57 -32.64 -17.10
C SER A 192 20.31 -33.15 -18.51
N SER A 193 19.29 -32.61 -19.16
CA SER A 193 19.04 -32.87 -20.58
C SER A 193 20.03 -32.16 -21.50
N LYS A 194 20.82 -31.21 -20.97
CA LYS A 194 21.78 -30.41 -21.74
C LYS A 194 23.20 -31.00 -21.74
N ILE A 195 23.48 -31.95 -20.86
CA ILE A 195 24.83 -32.53 -20.71
C ILE A 195 24.77 -33.98 -21.17
N ASP A 196 25.62 -34.32 -22.14
CA ASP A 196 25.70 -35.67 -22.67
C ASP A 196 26.06 -36.68 -21.56
N GLY A 197 25.35 -37.81 -21.52
CA GLY A 197 25.50 -38.82 -20.47
C GLY A 197 24.83 -38.50 -19.12
N GLN A 198 24.31 -37.30 -18.89
CA GLN A 198 23.57 -36.93 -17.67
C GLN A 198 22.04 -36.91 -17.86
N GLY A 199 21.55 -37.52 -18.94
CA GLY A 199 20.11 -37.68 -19.17
C GLY A 199 19.40 -38.38 -18.01
N CYS A 200 18.15 -37.99 -17.79
CA CYS A 200 17.27 -38.64 -16.82
C CYS A 200 16.51 -39.78 -17.50
N TYR A 201 16.52 -40.94 -16.86
CA TYR A 201 15.84 -42.16 -17.28
C TYR A 201 14.85 -42.54 -16.17
N PRO A 202 13.61 -42.07 -16.24
CA PRO A 202 12.62 -42.32 -15.20
C PRO A 202 12.13 -43.77 -15.22
N LEU A 203 11.98 -44.36 -14.03
CA LEU A 203 11.42 -45.70 -13.83
C LEU A 203 10.55 -45.67 -12.57
N ASP A 204 9.28 -46.07 -12.69
CA ASP A 204 8.29 -46.07 -11.60
C ASP A 204 8.24 -44.78 -10.77
N SER A 205 8.26 -43.61 -11.44
CA SER A 205 8.28 -42.29 -10.79
C SER A 205 9.58 -41.90 -10.05
N HIS A 206 10.65 -42.68 -10.18
CA HIS A 206 11.97 -42.39 -9.64
C HIS A 206 12.95 -41.87 -10.71
N LEU A 207 13.93 -41.08 -10.29
CA LEU A 207 14.90 -40.41 -11.16
C LEU A 207 16.24 -41.17 -11.19
N TYR A 208 16.62 -41.69 -12.36
CA TYR A 208 17.87 -42.41 -12.53
C TYR A 208 18.73 -41.87 -13.67
N CYS A 209 20.05 -42.00 -13.55
CA CYS A 209 20.94 -41.86 -14.69
C CYS A 209 20.92 -43.14 -15.55
N LYS A 210 21.45 -43.06 -16.77
CA LYS A 210 21.50 -44.19 -17.72
C LYS A 210 22.03 -45.48 -17.08
N ASN A 211 23.12 -45.39 -16.34
CA ASN A 211 23.79 -46.54 -15.74
C ASN A 211 22.97 -47.17 -14.61
N CYS A 212 22.41 -46.36 -13.71
CA CYS A 212 21.58 -46.86 -12.60
C CYS A 212 20.26 -47.44 -13.09
N ASN A 213 19.64 -46.81 -14.09
CA ASN A 213 18.43 -47.34 -14.73
C ASN A 213 18.71 -48.70 -15.39
N GLY A 214 19.82 -48.83 -16.15
CA GLY A 214 20.20 -50.09 -16.79
C GLY A 214 20.40 -51.24 -15.79
N LYS A 215 21.06 -50.98 -14.65
CA LYS A 215 21.21 -51.97 -13.57
C LYS A 215 19.86 -52.42 -13.02
N ARG A 216 18.91 -51.49 -12.81
CA ARG A 216 17.57 -51.83 -12.33
C ARG A 216 16.78 -52.68 -13.32
N LEU A 217 16.80 -52.31 -14.60
CA LEU A 217 16.08 -53.07 -15.63
C LEU A 217 16.58 -54.52 -15.73
N ILE A 218 17.90 -54.73 -15.64
CA ILE A 218 18.49 -56.08 -15.62
C ILE A 218 18.05 -56.86 -14.38
N ALA A 219 18.04 -56.21 -13.20
CA ALA A 219 17.58 -56.84 -11.97
C ALA A 219 16.09 -57.24 -12.05
N LEU A 220 15.25 -56.38 -12.63
CA LEU A 220 13.82 -56.64 -12.83
C LEU A 220 13.58 -57.80 -13.82
N SER A 221 14.35 -57.89 -14.91
CA SER A 221 14.26 -59.01 -15.86
C SER A 221 14.80 -60.34 -15.33
N SER A 222 15.62 -60.30 -14.27
CA SER A 222 16.21 -61.50 -13.65
C SER A 222 15.38 -62.04 -12.48
N ALA A 223 14.34 -61.32 -12.07
CA ALA A 223 13.46 -61.66 -10.95
C ALA A 223 12.06 -62.14 -11.40
N GLY A 224 11.82 -62.23 -12.71
CA GLY A 224 10.56 -62.67 -13.32
C GLY A 224 10.67 -64.01 -14.03
#